data_AF-A0A357C3H4-F1
#
_entry.id   AF-A0A357C3H4-F1
#
_cell.length_a   1.000
_cell.length_b   1.000
_cell.length_c   1.000
_cell.angle_alpha   90.00
_cell.angle_beta   90.00
_cell.angle_gamma   90.00
#
_symmetry.space_group_name_H-M   'P 1'
#
loop_
_entity.id
_entity.type
_entity.pdbx_description
1 polymer ?
#
loop_
_entity_poly.entity_id
_entity_poly.type
_entity_poly.pdbx_seq_one_letter_code
_entity_poly.pdbx_strand_id
1 'polypeptide(L)'
;MRVLFMVFILAFVSSCGQQVAKCTDPTDNPSHHYLMGMQALEEKKVDVAQSKFERANFCDEKFSPAHDGLAIVSAYKTKQQGDAAFKKVETDMAMEHLKKAGKLAESAEDKFDHLVATMRVYTALKSKDWLKTAEDAFAEIRELKVDEKKLIYYQGKEAADYYMGLAYLKALEFRQARDKFADVLNAKREGKWHEKADKAHKRVDKIVRAMAGITVGDVGKQIAVKDSVTRADLAALLIVEMKLDKLFAGRIPVKSQIDKMKAEFTPADMLTHPFKEEVLTIMKWKVRGLEPKYDGNTKAYLFMPKEPVLRGEMALILEDVLIKLTGDEKLATAYFGQDKSPFPDVKPTSTFYNAVMNMTTRGIMEGELSGEFRVGAPVDGAEALLAMRVLKQRMNIY
;
A
#
# COMPACT_ATOMS: atom_id res chain seq x y z
N MET A 1 73.12 -9.30 48.34
CA MET A 1 72.83 -7.97 47.78
C MET A 1 73.53 -7.82 46.44
N ARG A 2 72.83 -8.05 45.32
CA ARG A 2 72.80 -7.18 44.14
C ARG A 2 71.89 -7.81 43.08
N VAL A 3 70.99 -6.97 42.63
CA VAL A 3 69.75 -7.23 41.91
C VAL A 3 70.02 -7.20 40.41
N LEU A 4 69.40 -8.15 39.72
CA LEU A 4 68.78 -8.08 38.38
C LEU A 4 69.21 -6.93 37.44
N PHE A 5 69.73 -7.28 36.27
CA PHE A 5 69.55 -6.48 35.05
C PHE A 5 69.15 -7.42 33.90
N MET A 6 67.84 -7.62 33.76
CA MET A 6 67.25 -8.28 32.60
C MET A 6 66.97 -7.17 31.58
N VAL A 7 67.75 -7.14 30.50
CA VAL A 7 67.56 -6.20 29.38
C VAL A 7 66.30 -6.61 28.63
N PHE A 8 65.23 -5.82 28.77
CA PHE A 8 64.00 -5.98 28.02
C PHE A 8 64.16 -5.31 26.66
N ILE A 9 64.35 -6.10 25.60
CA ILE A 9 64.33 -5.59 24.22
C ILE A 9 62.85 -5.34 23.85
N LEU A 10 62.44 -4.07 23.84
CA LEU A 10 61.18 -3.66 23.21
C LEU A 10 61.32 -3.85 21.69
N ALA A 11 60.73 -4.91 21.16
CA ALA A 11 60.47 -5.03 19.73
C ALA A 11 59.29 -4.09 19.39
N PHE A 12 59.61 -2.92 18.82
CA PHE A 12 58.62 -2.11 18.11
C PHE A 12 58.22 -2.84 16.83
N VAL A 13 57.11 -3.58 16.89
CA VAL A 13 56.47 -4.13 15.69
C VAL A 13 55.67 -2.99 15.07
N SER A 14 56.31 -2.20 14.20
CA SER A 14 55.61 -1.31 13.28
C SER A 14 54.87 -2.16 12.25
N SER A 15 53.62 -2.51 12.55
CA SER A 15 52.69 -3.02 11.56
C SER A 15 52.41 -1.91 10.55
N CYS A 16 53.21 -1.83 9.48
CA CYS A 16 52.78 -1.22 8.23
C CYS A 16 51.75 -2.16 7.59
N GLY A 17 50.53 -2.15 8.13
CA GLY A 17 49.37 -2.67 7.41
C GLY A 17 49.19 -1.80 6.18
N GLN A 18 49.53 -2.34 5.00
CA GLN A 18 49.41 -1.67 3.72
C GLN A 18 47.96 -1.18 3.59
N GLN A 19 47.78 0.14 3.51
CA GLN A 19 46.46 0.78 3.45
C GLN A 19 45.73 0.20 2.23
N VAL A 20 44.64 -0.55 2.46
CA VAL A 20 43.89 -1.21 1.40
C VAL A 20 43.53 -0.17 0.35
N ALA A 21 43.97 -0.37 -0.89
CA ALA A 21 43.73 0.58 -1.95
C ALA A 21 42.22 0.80 -2.12
N LYS A 22 41.78 2.06 -1.99
CA LYS A 22 40.37 2.44 -2.14
C LYS A 22 40.07 2.58 -3.63
N CYS A 23 39.20 1.72 -4.14
CA CYS A 23 38.37 2.00 -5.31
C CYS A 23 39.18 2.39 -6.57
N THR A 24 39.96 1.43 -7.05
CA THR A 24 41.05 1.62 -8.03
C THR A 24 40.65 1.35 -9.48
N ASP A 25 39.41 0.94 -9.74
CA ASP A 25 38.90 0.59 -11.08
C ASP A 25 37.83 1.60 -11.54
N PRO A 26 37.68 1.88 -12.86
CA PRO A 26 36.63 2.75 -13.36
C PRO A 26 35.20 2.37 -12.93
N THR A 27 34.94 1.09 -12.66
CA THR A 27 33.66 0.58 -12.14
C THR A 27 33.63 0.47 -10.61
N ASP A 28 34.77 0.55 -9.95
CA ASP A 28 34.88 0.55 -8.50
C ASP A 28 35.03 1.98 -8.01
N ASN A 29 33.95 2.76 -8.05
CA ASN A 29 33.92 4.16 -7.60
C ASN A 29 32.61 4.48 -6.85
N PRO A 30 32.56 5.55 -6.02
CA PRO A 30 31.40 5.86 -5.19
C PRO A 30 30.09 6.01 -5.98
N SER A 31 30.12 6.73 -7.10
CA SER A 31 28.93 7.00 -7.92
C SER A 31 28.37 5.74 -8.56
N HIS A 32 29.22 4.85 -9.07
CA HIS A 32 28.80 3.58 -9.65
C HIS A 32 28.15 2.68 -8.60
N HIS A 33 28.79 2.52 -7.44
CA HIS A 33 28.23 1.71 -6.36
C HIS A 33 26.92 2.30 -5.82
N TYR A 34 26.80 3.62 -5.70
CA TYR A 34 25.54 4.26 -5.33
C TYR A 34 24.42 3.99 -6.35
N LEU A 35 24.71 4.13 -7.65
CA LEU A 35 23.73 3.80 -8.69
C LEU A 35 23.26 2.35 -8.60
N MET A 36 24.20 1.40 -8.45
CA MET A 36 23.89 -0.03 -8.28
C MET A 36 23.07 -0.29 -7.02
N GLY A 37 23.39 0.39 -5.91
CA GLY A 37 22.62 0.28 -4.67
C GLY A 37 21.19 0.78 -4.83
N MET A 38 20.99 1.88 -5.52
CA MET A 38 19.65 2.44 -5.76
C MET A 38 18.83 1.57 -6.72
N GLN A 39 19.45 0.98 -7.75
CA GLN A 39 18.79 -0.02 -8.61
C GLN A 39 18.41 -1.28 -7.82
N ALA A 40 19.28 -1.77 -6.94
CA ALA A 40 18.96 -2.88 -6.04
C ALA A 40 17.77 -2.55 -5.11
N LEU A 41 17.63 -1.30 -4.64
CA LEU A 41 16.44 -0.86 -3.90
C LEU A 41 15.17 -0.89 -4.77
N GLU A 42 15.23 -0.51 -6.05
CA GLU A 42 14.08 -0.61 -6.97
C GLU A 42 13.63 -2.07 -7.16
N GLU A 43 14.58 -2.99 -7.21
CA GLU A 43 14.36 -4.43 -7.28
C GLU A 43 14.02 -5.07 -5.91
N LYS A 44 13.92 -4.27 -4.84
CA LYS A 44 13.68 -4.71 -3.46
C LYS A 44 14.76 -5.64 -2.87
N LYS A 45 15.96 -5.64 -3.45
CA LYS A 45 17.14 -6.39 -2.97
C LYS A 45 17.90 -5.58 -1.91
N VAL A 46 17.31 -5.45 -0.72
CA VAL A 46 17.79 -4.55 0.34
C VAL A 46 19.21 -4.86 0.80
N ASP A 47 19.59 -6.14 0.96
CA ASP A 47 20.94 -6.51 1.41
C ASP A 47 22.00 -6.22 0.34
N VAL A 48 21.66 -6.43 -0.95
CA VAL A 48 22.54 -6.06 -2.06
C VAL A 48 22.74 -4.55 -2.10
N ALA A 49 21.67 -3.78 -1.90
CA ALA A 49 21.74 -2.32 -1.83
C ALA A 49 22.66 -1.86 -0.71
N GLN A 50 22.54 -2.47 0.48
CA GLN A 50 23.41 -2.18 1.62
C GLN A 50 24.88 -2.34 1.26
N SER A 51 25.29 -3.52 0.77
CA SER A 51 26.70 -3.78 0.44
C SER A 51 27.24 -2.81 -0.60
N LYS A 52 26.40 -2.36 -1.54
CA LYS A 52 26.77 -1.33 -2.52
C LYS A 52 26.97 0.04 -1.90
N PHE A 53 26.08 0.50 -1.02
CA PHE A 53 26.27 1.78 -0.34
C PHE A 53 27.44 1.76 0.66
N GLU A 54 27.67 0.64 1.36
CA GLU A 54 28.85 0.44 2.19
C GLU A 54 30.13 0.54 1.37
N ARG A 55 30.16 -0.07 0.17
CA ARG A 55 31.30 0.08 -0.75
C ARG A 55 31.47 1.52 -1.22
N ALA A 56 30.39 2.21 -1.57
CA ALA A 56 30.44 3.62 -1.95
C ALA A 56 31.02 4.51 -0.83
N ASN A 57 30.58 4.31 0.42
CA ASN A 57 31.11 5.00 1.59
C ASN A 57 32.57 4.62 1.90
N PHE A 58 32.96 3.35 1.67
CA PHE A 58 34.36 2.94 1.81
C PHE A 58 35.27 3.65 0.79
N CYS A 59 34.80 3.79 -0.46
CA CYS A 59 35.51 4.49 -1.52
C CYS A 59 35.73 5.96 -1.17
N ASP A 60 34.68 6.65 -0.71
CA ASP A 60 34.73 8.04 -0.29
C ASP A 60 33.75 8.28 0.87
N GLU A 61 34.31 8.53 2.05
CA GLU A 61 33.55 8.73 3.29
C GLU A 61 32.85 10.10 3.34
N LYS A 62 33.19 11.01 2.42
CA LYS A 62 32.52 12.31 2.23
C LYS A 62 31.43 12.24 1.17
N PHE A 63 31.27 11.13 0.46
CA PHE A 63 30.25 10.98 -0.56
C PHE A 63 28.86 10.86 0.06
N SER A 64 28.20 12.01 0.27
CA SER A 64 26.89 12.13 0.91
C SER A 64 25.85 11.10 0.45
N PRO A 65 25.68 10.85 -0.87
CA PRO A 65 24.65 9.91 -1.35
C PRO A 65 24.81 8.47 -0.83
N ALA A 66 26.02 8.03 -0.47
CA ALA A 66 26.19 6.72 0.15
C ALA A 66 25.46 6.61 1.49
N HIS A 67 25.53 7.66 2.32
CA HIS A 67 24.82 7.71 3.59
C HIS A 67 23.31 7.85 3.40
N ASP A 68 22.85 8.60 2.40
CA ASP A 68 21.42 8.63 2.05
C ASP A 68 20.90 7.24 1.66
N GLY A 69 21.67 6.50 0.85
CA GLY A 69 21.36 5.11 0.50
C GLY A 69 21.28 4.18 1.71
N LEU A 70 22.27 4.25 2.62
CA LEU A 70 22.28 3.47 3.87
C LEU A 70 21.09 3.82 4.77
N ALA A 71 20.72 5.11 4.86
CA ALA A 71 19.57 5.54 5.62
C ALA A 71 18.27 4.90 5.09
N ILE A 72 18.10 4.88 3.77
CA ILE A 72 16.94 4.24 3.12
C ILE A 72 16.93 2.72 3.37
N VAL A 73 18.09 2.07 3.28
CA VAL A 73 18.24 0.63 3.57
C VAL A 73 17.76 0.32 4.97
N SER A 74 18.30 1.00 5.98
CA SER A 74 17.92 0.77 7.38
C SER A 74 16.44 1.05 7.62
N ALA A 75 15.90 2.12 7.02
CA ALA A 75 14.47 2.39 7.09
C ALA A 75 13.61 1.26 6.48
N TYR A 76 14.08 0.61 5.40
CA TYR A 76 13.37 -0.49 4.75
C TYR A 76 13.50 -1.79 5.54
N LYS A 77 14.63 -2.03 6.21
CA LYS A 77 14.84 -3.20 7.08
C LYS A 77 13.86 -3.27 8.24
N THR A 78 13.39 -2.13 8.76
CA THR A 78 12.34 -2.09 9.81
C THR A 78 11.05 -2.87 9.44
N LYS A 79 10.81 -3.12 8.14
CA LYS A 79 9.65 -3.87 7.65
C LYS A 79 9.90 -5.36 7.45
N GLN A 80 11.15 -5.81 7.48
CA GLN A 80 11.52 -7.21 7.22
C GLN A 80 11.34 -8.10 8.45
N GLN A 81 11.51 -7.53 9.65
CA GLN A 81 11.42 -8.29 10.91
C GLN A 81 10.43 -7.63 11.88
N GLY A 82 9.63 -8.46 12.55
CA GLY A 82 8.61 -8.00 13.50
C GLY A 82 9.16 -7.56 14.86
N ASP A 83 10.42 -7.91 15.17
CA ASP A 83 11.05 -7.67 16.47
C ASP A 83 11.24 -6.17 16.76
N ALA A 84 10.78 -5.74 17.94
CA ALA A 84 10.78 -4.32 18.31
C ALA A 84 12.19 -3.78 18.56
N ALA A 85 13.11 -4.60 19.09
CA ALA A 85 14.49 -4.18 19.32
C ALA A 85 15.23 -3.99 17.98
N PHE A 86 15.06 -4.92 17.05
CA PHE A 86 15.57 -4.81 15.68
C PHE A 86 15.06 -3.55 14.98
N LYS A 87 13.75 -3.30 15.02
CA LYS A 87 13.16 -2.08 14.44
C LYS A 87 13.74 -0.81 15.02
N LYS A 88 14.00 -0.78 16.33
CA LYS A 88 14.61 0.36 17.00
C LYS A 88 16.04 0.59 16.51
N VAL A 89 16.87 -0.45 16.46
CA VAL A 89 18.26 -0.37 15.97
C VAL A 89 18.31 0.15 14.54
N GLU A 90 17.50 -0.41 13.64
CA GLU A 90 17.46 0.03 12.24
C GLU A 90 16.87 1.45 12.10
N THR A 91 15.96 1.85 12.97
CA THR A 91 15.47 3.25 13.01
C THR A 91 16.59 4.21 13.41
N ASP A 92 17.33 3.88 14.47
CA ASP A 92 18.44 4.71 14.96
C ASP A 92 19.55 4.83 13.90
N MET A 93 19.90 3.71 13.24
CA MET A 93 20.86 3.69 12.13
C MET A 93 20.39 4.53 10.93
N ALA A 94 19.11 4.42 10.56
CA ALA A 94 18.54 5.22 9.48
C ALA A 94 18.68 6.72 9.76
N MET A 95 18.37 7.15 10.98
CA MET A 95 18.45 8.55 11.39
C MET A 95 19.90 9.04 11.50
N GLU A 96 20.83 8.20 11.97
CA GLU A 96 22.25 8.54 12.04
C GLU A 96 22.84 8.75 10.65
N HIS A 97 22.59 7.82 9.72
CA HIS A 97 23.05 7.94 8.34
C HIS A 97 22.43 9.15 7.64
N LEU A 98 21.13 9.38 7.81
CA LEU A 98 20.45 10.54 7.23
C LEU A 98 21.06 11.85 7.74
N LYS A 99 21.32 11.95 9.05
CA LYS A 99 22.01 13.11 9.64
C LYS A 99 23.43 13.29 9.10
N LYS A 100 24.17 12.20 8.89
CA LYS A 100 25.53 12.27 8.34
C LYS A 100 25.51 12.72 6.88
N ALA A 101 24.59 12.21 6.06
CA ALA A 101 24.40 12.65 4.68
C ALA A 101 24.12 14.17 4.62
N GLY A 102 23.14 14.66 5.38
CA GLY A 102 22.82 16.10 5.39
C GLY A 102 23.99 17.01 5.79
N LYS A 103 24.93 16.53 6.62
CA LYS A 103 26.16 17.27 6.95
C LYS A 103 27.20 17.28 5.84
N LEU A 104 27.23 16.24 5.02
CA LEU A 104 28.16 16.06 3.90
C LEU A 104 27.61 16.61 2.58
N ALA A 105 26.32 16.95 2.53
CA ALA A 105 25.67 17.48 1.34
C ALA A 105 26.09 18.94 1.08
N GLU A 106 27.05 19.13 0.18
CA GLU A 106 27.59 20.46 -0.15
C GLU A 106 26.90 21.07 -1.38
N SER A 107 26.74 20.29 -2.45
CA SER A 107 26.17 20.77 -3.72
C SER A 107 24.64 20.82 -3.70
N ALA A 108 24.05 21.49 -4.69
CA ALA A 108 22.59 21.49 -4.84
C ALA A 108 22.06 20.09 -5.18
N GLU A 109 22.86 19.29 -5.89
CA GLU A 109 22.59 17.90 -6.24
C GLU A 109 22.65 16.98 -5.01
N ASP A 110 23.67 17.12 -4.16
CA ASP A 110 23.77 16.34 -2.91
C ASP A 110 22.60 16.67 -1.97
N LYS A 111 22.24 17.95 -1.87
CA LYS A 111 21.07 18.38 -1.08
C LYS A 111 19.77 17.83 -1.64
N PHE A 112 19.63 17.79 -2.97
CA PHE A 112 18.48 17.16 -3.61
C PHE A 112 18.40 15.67 -3.24
N ASP A 113 19.50 14.92 -3.41
CA ASP A 113 19.57 13.50 -3.08
C ASP A 113 19.21 13.26 -1.60
N HIS A 114 19.75 14.09 -0.71
CA HIS A 114 19.50 14.04 0.73
C HIS A 114 18.05 14.32 1.11
N LEU A 115 17.42 15.35 0.52
CA LEU A 115 16.04 15.69 0.81
C LEU A 115 15.06 14.63 0.28
N VAL A 116 15.33 14.06 -0.91
CA VAL A 116 14.52 12.94 -1.41
C VAL A 116 14.73 11.69 -0.54
N ALA A 117 15.95 11.42 -0.06
CA ALA A 117 16.20 10.35 0.89
C ALA A 117 15.47 10.57 2.22
N THR A 118 15.42 11.82 2.71
CA THR A 118 14.63 12.22 3.88
C THR A 118 13.16 11.87 3.70
N MET A 119 12.55 12.28 2.58
CA MET A 119 11.15 11.93 2.27
C MET A 119 10.93 10.41 2.28
N ARG A 120 11.85 9.64 1.68
CA ARG A 120 11.77 8.17 1.61
C ARG A 120 11.92 7.50 2.97
N VAL A 121 12.88 7.93 3.78
CA VAL A 121 13.15 7.40 5.13
C VAL A 121 11.95 7.67 6.04
N TYR A 122 11.49 8.92 6.12
CA TYR A 122 10.35 9.27 6.97
C TYR A 122 9.05 8.59 6.51
N THR A 123 8.79 8.50 5.20
CA THR A 123 7.64 7.74 4.66
C THR A 123 7.73 6.25 4.99
N ALA A 124 8.94 5.68 5.02
CA ALA A 124 9.13 4.27 5.35
C ALA A 124 8.94 3.98 6.83
N LEU A 125 9.52 4.81 7.70
CA LEU A 125 9.49 4.66 9.16
C LEU A 125 8.15 5.07 9.78
N LYS A 126 7.46 6.04 9.18
CA LYS A 126 6.27 6.69 9.76
C LYS A 126 6.48 7.11 11.21
N SER A 127 7.65 7.66 11.50
CA SER A 127 7.99 8.24 12.80
C SER A 127 7.10 9.46 13.12
N LYS A 128 7.25 10.05 14.30
CA LYS A 128 6.50 11.25 14.66
C LYS A 128 6.70 12.35 13.61
N ASP A 129 5.61 13.02 13.22
CA ASP A 129 5.59 14.12 12.26
C ASP A 129 6.11 13.75 10.84
N TRP A 130 6.16 12.46 10.50
CA TRP A 130 6.80 11.98 9.28
C TRP A 130 6.30 12.63 7.98
N LEU A 131 4.99 12.88 7.88
CA LEU A 131 4.41 13.47 6.67
C LEU A 131 4.85 14.93 6.55
N LYS A 132 4.79 15.68 7.67
CA LYS A 132 5.24 17.06 7.72
C LYS A 132 6.72 17.17 7.35
N THR A 133 7.58 16.28 7.89
CA THR A 133 8.99 16.26 7.52
C THR A 133 9.21 15.99 6.02
N ALA A 134 8.40 15.11 5.41
CA ALA A 134 8.45 14.88 3.97
C ALA A 134 7.97 16.11 3.18
N GLU A 135 6.94 16.81 3.64
CA GLU A 135 6.45 18.06 3.04
C GLU A 135 7.48 19.20 3.15
N ASP A 136 8.13 19.36 4.30
CA ASP A 136 9.17 20.36 4.53
C ASP A 136 10.38 20.10 3.60
N ALA A 137 10.82 18.83 3.50
CA ALA A 137 11.90 18.45 2.59
C ALA A 137 11.52 18.68 1.12
N PHE A 138 10.27 18.35 0.74
CA PHE A 138 9.75 18.60 -0.60
C PHE A 138 9.70 20.10 -0.92
N ALA A 139 9.30 20.94 0.03
CA ALA A 139 9.31 22.40 -0.12
C ALA A 139 10.74 22.93 -0.33
N GLU A 140 11.72 22.44 0.44
CA GLU A 140 13.12 22.85 0.29
C GLU A 140 13.69 22.45 -1.09
N ILE A 141 13.35 21.26 -1.60
CA ILE A 141 13.76 20.82 -2.95
C ILE A 141 13.34 21.82 -4.03
N ARG A 142 12.16 22.46 -3.90
CA ARG A 142 11.64 23.40 -4.91
C ARG A 142 12.47 24.67 -5.03
N GLU A 143 13.21 25.03 -3.99
CA GLU A 143 14.10 26.20 -3.97
C GLU A 143 15.50 25.88 -4.53
N LEU A 144 15.83 24.60 -4.74
CA LEU A 144 17.14 24.18 -5.23
C LEU A 144 17.34 24.41 -6.74
N LYS A 145 18.48 25.01 -7.07
CA LYS A 145 18.98 25.16 -8.45
C LYS A 145 19.84 23.95 -8.85
N VAL A 146 19.19 22.80 -9.01
CA VAL A 146 19.83 21.53 -9.41
C VAL A 146 20.08 21.47 -10.92
N ASP A 147 21.27 21.01 -11.33
CA ASP A 147 21.55 20.51 -12.68
C ASP A 147 21.18 19.02 -12.75
N GLU A 148 20.03 18.71 -13.34
CA GLU A 148 19.48 17.34 -13.41
C GLU A 148 20.43 16.33 -14.07
N LYS A 149 21.36 16.78 -14.93
CA LYS A 149 22.35 15.92 -15.59
C LYS A 149 23.38 15.34 -14.61
N LYS A 150 23.54 15.96 -13.44
CA LYS A 150 24.46 15.52 -12.39
C LYS A 150 23.82 14.59 -11.38
N LEU A 151 22.49 14.43 -11.40
CA LEU A 151 21.78 13.48 -10.55
C LEU A 151 22.06 12.06 -11.01
N ILE A 152 22.81 11.29 -10.20
CA ILE A 152 23.26 9.94 -10.57
C ILE A 152 22.09 8.99 -10.78
N TYR A 153 21.13 8.98 -9.86
CA TYR A 153 20.02 8.03 -9.86
C TYR A 153 18.65 8.65 -10.18
N TYR A 154 18.36 9.84 -9.65
CA TYR A 154 17.03 10.44 -9.76
C TYR A 154 16.76 11.05 -11.14
N GLN A 155 17.80 11.53 -11.84
CA GLN A 155 17.77 11.93 -13.25
C GLN A 155 16.73 13.01 -13.65
N GLY A 156 16.11 13.67 -12.67
CA GLY A 156 15.10 14.70 -12.90
C GLY A 156 14.45 15.15 -11.60
N LYS A 157 14.03 16.43 -11.54
CA LYS A 157 13.38 16.99 -10.34
C LYS A 157 12.01 16.38 -10.05
N GLU A 158 11.34 15.82 -11.07
CA GLU A 158 10.06 15.12 -10.92
C GLU A 158 10.14 13.88 -10.02
N ALA A 159 11.34 13.39 -9.71
CA ALA A 159 11.54 12.39 -8.67
C ALA A 159 10.96 12.83 -7.32
N ALA A 160 11.09 14.12 -6.98
CA ALA A 160 10.56 14.66 -5.73
C ALA A 160 9.02 14.61 -5.70
N ASP A 161 8.35 15.00 -6.80
CA ASP A 161 6.89 14.88 -6.92
C ASP A 161 6.45 13.41 -6.81
N TYR A 162 7.16 12.48 -7.45
CA TYR A 162 6.87 11.05 -7.35
C TYR A 162 6.94 10.53 -5.90
N TYR A 163 8.03 10.82 -5.18
CA TYR A 163 8.17 10.37 -3.79
C TYR A 163 7.22 11.10 -2.84
N MET A 164 6.85 12.36 -3.12
CA MET A 164 5.82 13.06 -2.35
C MET A 164 4.43 12.45 -2.59
N GLY A 165 4.12 12.07 -3.82
CA GLY A 165 2.90 11.33 -4.15
C GLY A 165 2.81 9.99 -3.40
N LEU A 166 3.94 9.28 -3.28
CA LEU A 166 4.02 8.07 -2.45
C LEU A 166 3.82 8.37 -0.96
N ALA A 167 4.37 9.47 -0.44
CA ALA A 167 4.18 9.90 0.95
C ALA A 167 2.69 10.18 1.23
N TYR A 168 2.04 10.99 0.40
CA TYR A 168 0.60 11.25 0.53
C TYR A 168 -0.25 9.98 0.39
N LEU A 169 0.09 9.07 -0.52
CA LEU A 169 -0.61 7.79 -0.64
C LEU A 169 -0.47 6.97 0.64
N LYS A 170 0.72 6.96 1.28
CA LYS A 170 0.93 6.29 2.57
C LYS A 170 0.24 6.99 3.74
N ALA A 171 -0.06 8.28 3.63
CA ALA A 171 -0.88 9.05 4.56
C ALA A 171 -2.38 8.87 4.32
N LEU A 172 -2.79 8.18 3.24
CA LEU A 172 -4.17 8.07 2.77
C LEU A 172 -4.77 9.44 2.32
N GLU A 173 -3.90 10.38 1.96
CA GLU A 173 -4.24 11.69 1.38
C GLU A 173 -4.36 11.58 -0.14
N PHE A 174 -5.39 10.86 -0.60
CA PHE A 174 -5.48 10.41 -1.99
C PHE A 174 -5.53 11.56 -3.01
N ARG A 175 -6.16 12.70 -2.69
CA ARG A 175 -6.20 13.83 -3.62
C ARG A 175 -4.81 14.43 -3.81
N GLN A 176 -4.10 14.71 -2.71
CA GLN A 176 -2.73 15.22 -2.77
C GLN A 176 -1.78 14.23 -3.46
N ALA A 177 -1.95 12.93 -3.21
CA ALA A 177 -1.18 11.89 -3.88
C ALA A 177 -1.43 11.88 -5.39
N ARG A 178 -2.69 11.92 -5.82
CA ARG A 178 -3.06 11.97 -7.24
C ARG A 178 -2.45 13.20 -7.91
N ASP A 179 -2.61 14.37 -7.30
CA ASP A 179 -2.13 15.63 -7.87
C ASP A 179 -0.59 15.62 -8.00
N LYS A 180 0.13 15.07 -7.02
CA LYS A 180 1.59 14.87 -7.10
C LYS A 180 2.03 13.92 -8.21
N PHE A 181 1.31 12.81 -8.41
CA PHE A 181 1.62 11.94 -9.56
C PHE A 181 1.29 12.61 -10.90
N ALA A 182 0.24 13.44 -10.96
CA ALA A 182 -0.07 14.22 -12.15
C ALA A 182 1.01 15.27 -12.45
N ASP A 183 1.60 15.90 -11.43
CA ASP A 183 2.75 16.81 -11.61
C ASP A 183 3.93 16.13 -12.31
N VAL A 184 4.21 14.85 -11.98
CA VAL A 184 5.24 14.06 -12.68
C VAL A 184 4.88 13.86 -14.16
N LEU A 185 3.64 13.51 -14.47
CA LEU A 185 3.18 13.28 -15.84
C LEU A 185 3.12 14.55 -16.68
N ASN A 186 2.97 15.71 -16.04
CA ASN A 186 2.96 17.02 -16.68
C ASN A 186 4.36 17.65 -16.78
N ALA A 187 5.42 16.93 -16.38
CA ALA A 187 6.79 17.41 -16.50
C ALA A 187 7.14 17.67 -17.98
N LYS A 188 8.04 18.64 -18.22
CA LYS A 188 8.38 19.10 -19.58
C LYS A 188 9.01 18.02 -20.46
N ARG A 189 9.58 16.98 -19.87
CA ARG A 189 10.27 15.89 -20.55
C ARG A 189 9.86 14.58 -19.91
N GLU A 190 9.60 13.59 -20.75
CA GLU A 190 9.43 12.23 -20.28
C GLU A 190 10.74 11.72 -19.68
N GLY A 191 10.66 11.16 -18.48
CA GLY A 191 11.79 10.78 -17.65
C GLY A 191 11.53 9.50 -16.88
N LYS A 192 12.54 9.05 -16.13
CA LYS A 192 12.55 7.77 -15.38
C LYS A 192 11.31 7.49 -14.52
N TRP A 193 10.64 8.54 -14.05
CA TRP A 193 9.53 8.43 -13.09
C TRP A 193 8.14 8.36 -13.73
N HIS A 194 8.00 8.62 -15.04
CA HIS A 194 6.71 8.75 -15.71
C HIS A 194 5.89 7.45 -15.65
N GLU A 195 6.49 6.31 -16.00
CA GLU A 195 5.77 5.02 -15.97
C GLU A 195 5.29 4.66 -14.56
N LYS A 196 6.12 4.89 -13.54
CA LYS A 196 5.79 4.60 -12.14
C LYS A 196 4.69 5.55 -11.65
N ALA A 197 4.79 6.83 -12.01
CA ALA A 197 3.79 7.84 -11.67
C ALA A 197 2.46 7.57 -12.38
N ASP A 198 2.44 7.15 -13.64
CA ASP A 198 1.22 6.81 -14.37
C ASP A 198 0.46 5.65 -13.69
N LYS A 199 1.18 4.57 -13.35
CA LYS A 199 0.60 3.44 -12.60
C LYS A 199 0.03 3.89 -11.26
N ALA A 200 0.77 4.71 -10.51
CA ALA A 200 0.32 5.22 -9.22
C ALA A 200 -0.86 6.20 -9.36
N HIS A 201 -0.82 7.10 -10.35
CA HIS A 201 -1.88 8.05 -10.67
C HIS A 201 -3.18 7.31 -10.99
N LYS A 202 -3.16 6.32 -11.90
CA LYS A 202 -4.33 5.51 -12.25
C LYS A 202 -4.96 4.84 -11.03
N ARG A 203 -4.13 4.26 -10.16
CA ARG A 203 -4.58 3.64 -8.91
C ARG A 203 -5.25 4.64 -7.98
N VAL A 204 -4.60 5.77 -7.71
CA VAL A 204 -5.11 6.77 -6.76
C VAL A 204 -6.31 7.52 -7.33
N ASP A 205 -6.34 7.79 -8.63
CA ASP A 205 -7.50 8.38 -9.31
C ASP A 205 -8.74 7.48 -9.19
N LYS A 206 -8.59 6.15 -9.35
CA LYS A 206 -9.68 5.19 -9.09
C LYS A 206 -10.21 5.33 -7.65
N ILE A 207 -9.34 5.47 -6.65
CA ILE A 207 -9.72 5.68 -5.25
C ILE A 207 -10.44 7.03 -5.07
N VAL A 208 -9.89 8.13 -5.60
CA VAL A 208 -10.50 9.46 -5.48
C VAL A 208 -11.88 9.48 -6.12
N ARG A 209 -12.06 8.83 -7.28
CA ARG A 209 -13.36 8.64 -7.91
C ARG A 209 -14.29 7.82 -7.01
N ALA A 210 -13.85 6.67 -6.51
CA ALA A 210 -14.64 5.81 -5.62
C ALA A 210 -15.16 6.54 -4.37
N MET A 211 -14.39 7.51 -3.85
CA MET A 211 -14.75 8.31 -2.69
C MET A 211 -15.50 9.61 -3.02
N ALA A 212 -15.66 9.96 -4.30
CA ALA A 212 -16.27 11.22 -4.68
C ALA A 212 -17.75 11.29 -4.24
N GLY A 213 -18.12 12.36 -3.54
CA GLY A 213 -19.50 12.57 -3.07
C GLY A 213 -19.90 11.75 -1.85
N ILE A 214 -18.97 11.03 -1.21
CA ILE A 214 -19.20 10.34 0.06
C ILE A 214 -18.10 10.64 1.06
N THR A 215 -18.46 10.69 2.34
CA THR A 215 -17.48 10.67 3.43
C THR A 215 -17.11 9.22 3.69
N VAL A 216 -15.82 8.89 3.57
CA VAL A 216 -15.29 7.56 3.85
C VAL A 216 -14.41 7.65 5.10
N GLY A 217 -14.69 6.80 6.09
CA GLY A 217 -13.93 6.72 7.33
C GLY A 217 -12.52 6.14 7.13
N ASP A 218 -11.73 6.13 8.21
CA ASP A 218 -10.35 5.64 8.16
C ASP A 218 -10.28 4.15 7.76
N VAL A 219 -11.25 3.35 8.18
CA VAL A 219 -11.38 1.93 7.78
C VAL A 219 -11.55 1.83 6.26
N GLY A 220 -12.50 2.56 5.69
CA GLY A 220 -12.70 2.58 4.25
C GLY A 220 -11.46 3.06 3.49
N LYS A 221 -10.76 4.11 3.97
CA LYS A 221 -9.50 4.56 3.37
C LYS A 221 -8.40 3.50 3.41
N GLN A 222 -8.26 2.78 4.54
CA GLN A 222 -7.29 1.69 4.67
C GLN A 222 -7.58 0.53 3.72
N ILE A 223 -8.86 0.24 3.49
CA ILE A 223 -9.28 -0.81 2.56
C ILE A 223 -9.13 -0.35 1.11
N ALA A 224 -9.39 0.93 0.80
CA ALA A 224 -9.28 1.51 -0.55
C ALA A 224 -7.93 1.22 -1.24
N VAL A 225 -6.86 1.17 -0.45
CA VAL A 225 -5.50 0.94 -0.95
C VAL A 225 -5.13 -0.53 -1.05
N LYS A 226 -6.01 -1.49 -0.76
CA LYS A 226 -5.70 -2.92 -0.88
C LYS A 226 -5.85 -3.40 -2.32
N ASP A 227 -4.89 -4.19 -2.79
CA ASP A 227 -4.96 -4.85 -4.10
C ASP A 227 -6.00 -5.99 -4.13
N SER A 228 -6.35 -6.52 -2.95
CA SER A 228 -7.41 -7.50 -2.76
C SER A 228 -8.13 -7.24 -1.45
N VAL A 229 -9.45 -7.09 -1.52
CA VAL A 229 -10.35 -6.97 -0.37
C VAL A 229 -10.65 -8.37 0.16
N THR A 230 -10.54 -8.56 1.47
CA THR A 230 -10.93 -9.83 2.11
C THR A 230 -12.40 -9.85 2.49
N ARG A 231 -12.92 -11.03 2.84
CA ARG A 231 -14.30 -11.17 3.37
C ARG A 231 -14.56 -10.28 4.58
N ALA A 232 -13.60 -10.15 5.49
CA ALA A 232 -13.74 -9.27 6.65
C ALA A 232 -13.66 -7.78 6.28
N ASP A 233 -12.81 -7.41 5.32
CA ASP A 233 -12.76 -6.04 4.80
C ASP A 233 -14.10 -5.65 4.17
N LEU A 234 -14.69 -6.52 3.34
CA LEU A 234 -15.98 -6.23 2.71
C LEU A 234 -17.12 -6.15 3.73
N ALA A 235 -17.13 -7.02 4.74
CA ALA A 235 -18.07 -6.93 5.85
C ALA A 235 -17.95 -5.57 6.57
N ALA A 236 -16.72 -5.16 6.88
CA ALA A 236 -16.47 -3.86 7.51
C ALA A 236 -16.95 -2.70 6.63
N LEU A 237 -16.67 -2.73 5.32
CA LEU A 237 -17.15 -1.69 4.40
C LEU A 237 -18.68 -1.59 4.36
N LEU A 238 -19.39 -2.73 4.28
CA LEU A 238 -20.86 -2.77 4.25
C LEU A 238 -21.47 -2.23 5.55
N ILE A 239 -20.88 -2.53 6.70
CA ILE A 239 -21.41 -2.06 7.99
C ILE A 239 -20.98 -0.62 8.29
N VAL A 240 -19.68 -0.32 8.21
CA VAL A 240 -19.12 0.96 8.66
C VAL A 240 -19.41 2.08 7.67
N GLU A 241 -19.19 1.86 6.37
CA GLU A 241 -19.28 2.91 5.35
C GLU A 241 -20.70 2.99 4.75
N MET A 242 -21.33 1.83 4.54
CA MET A 242 -22.68 1.77 3.97
C MET A 242 -23.79 1.78 5.03
N LYS A 243 -23.49 1.52 6.32
CA LYS A 243 -24.49 1.46 7.41
C LYS A 243 -25.60 0.46 7.12
N LEU A 244 -25.23 -0.68 6.53
CA LEU A 244 -26.17 -1.68 6.03
C LEU A 244 -27.13 -2.19 7.10
N ASP A 245 -26.67 -2.31 8.35
CA ASP A 245 -27.47 -2.69 9.50
C ASP A 245 -28.64 -1.73 9.74
N LYS A 246 -28.40 -0.42 9.64
CA LYS A 246 -29.43 0.62 9.82
C LYS A 246 -30.40 0.62 8.64
N LEU A 247 -29.88 0.44 7.43
CA LEU A 247 -30.69 0.39 6.22
C LEU A 247 -31.65 -0.79 6.22
N PHE A 248 -31.17 -1.98 6.59
CA PHE A 248 -32.02 -3.16 6.74
C PHE A 248 -32.99 -3.05 7.91
N ALA A 249 -32.54 -2.53 9.06
CA ALA A 249 -33.43 -2.27 10.20
C ALA A 249 -34.59 -1.35 9.83
N GLY A 250 -34.35 -0.31 9.03
CA GLY A 250 -35.38 0.61 8.56
C GLY A 250 -36.46 -0.02 7.66
N ARG A 251 -36.24 -1.24 7.15
CA ARG A 251 -37.23 -1.99 6.37
C ARG A 251 -38.14 -2.88 7.21
N ILE A 252 -37.81 -3.12 8.48
CA ILE A 252 -38.61 -3.96 9.38
C ILE A 252 -39.46 -3.04 10.28
N PRO A 253 -40.81 -3.05 10.16
CA PRO A 253 -41.66 -2.14 10.93
C PRO A 253 -41.63 -2.37 12.45
N VAL A 254 -41.32 -3.60 12.87
CA VAL A 254 -41.46 -4.03 14.27
C VAL A 254 -40.08 -4.16 14.92
N LYS A 255 -39.71 -3.17 15.75
CA LYS A 255 -38.40 -3.12 16.43
C LYS A 255 -38.08 -4.38 17.26
N SER A 256 -39.09 -4.96 17.93
CA SER A 256 -38.90 -6.17 18.73
C SER A 256 -38.52 -7.42 17.90
N GLN A 257 -38.78 -7.42 16.58
CA GLN A 257 -38.27 -8.46 15.68
C GLN A 257 -36.76 -8.28 15.45
N ILE A 258 -36.31 -7.03 15.24
CA ILE A 258 -34.89 -6.69 15.05
C ILE A 258 -34.07 -7.00 16.30
N ASP A 259 -34.61 -6.73 17.48
CA ASP A 259 -33.94 -6.96 18.77
C ASP A 259 -33.72 -8.46 19.05
N LYS A 260 -34.60 -9.33 18.52
CA LYS A 260 -34.46 -10.78 18.62
C LYS A 260 -33.46 -11.36 17.62
N MET A 261 -33.16 -10.63 16.54
CA MET A 261 -32.20 -11.06 15.54
C MET A 261 -30.76 -10.93 16.07
N LYS A 262 -30.04 -12.04 16.01
CA LYS A 262 -28.62 -12.15 16.34
C LYS A 262 -27.96 -13.18 15.43
N ALA A 263 -26.63 -13.11 15.31
CA ALA A 263 -25.88 -14.20 14.72
C ALA A 263 -26.11 -15.50 15.52
N GLU A 264 -26.21 -16.62 14.81
CA GLU A 264 -26.50 -17.93 15.43
C GLU A 264 -25.35 -18.40 16.32
N PHE A 265 -24.11 -18.03 15.99
CA PHE A 265 -22.90 -18.28 16.76
C PHE A 265 -21.80 -17.27 16.38
N THR A 266 -20.69 -17.29 17.12
CA THR A 266 -19.46 -16.56 16.75
C THR A 266 -18.44 -17.54 16.17
N PRO A 267 -18.01 -17.38 14.90
CA PRO A 267 -16.96 -18.21 14.31
C PRO A 267 -15.64 -18.13 15.10
N ALA A 268 -14.96 -19.26 15.25
CA ALA A 268 -13.75 -19.36 16.08
C ALA A 268 -12.61 -18.46 15.56
N ASP A 269 -12.51 -18.31 14.23
CA ASP A 269 -11.56 -17.45 13.53
C ASP A 269 -11.86 -15.95 13.61
N MET A 270 -12.96 -15.58 14.27
CA MET A 270 -13.38 -14.19 14.50
C MET A 270 -13.26 -13.74 15.95
N LEU A 271 -12.94 -14.63 16.90
CA LEU A 271 -12.96 -14.33 18.34
C LEU A 271 -12.10 -13.13 18.73
N THR A 272 -10.95 -12.97 18.08
CA THR A 272 -9.97 -11.89 18.33
C THR A 272 -9.78 -10.97 17.12
N HIS A 273 -10.59 -11.14 16.07
CA HIS A 273 -10.44 -10.35 14.85
C HIS A 273 -11.00 -8.93 15.05
N PRO A 274 -10.32 -7.87 14.56
CA PRO A 274 -10.77 -6.48 14.75
C PRO A 274 -12.19 -6.22 14.22
N PHE A 275 -12.56 -6.84 13.10
CA PHE A 275 -13.89 -6.71 12.47
C PHE A 275 -14.92 -7.75 12.95
N LYS A 276 -14.79 -8.24 14.19
CA LYS A 276 -15.71 -9.25 14.74
C LYS A 276 -17.15 -8.76 14.73
N GLU A 277 -17.40 -7.55 15.21
CA GLU A 277 -18.76 -7.04 15.39
C GLU A 277 -19.45 -6.77 14.04
N GLU A 278 -18.70 -6.28 13.05
CA GLU A 278 -19.18 -6.08 11.68
C GLU A 278 -19.55 -7.42 11.03
N VAL A 279 -18.72 -8.43 11.21
CA VAL A 279 -19.00 -9.78 10.69
C VAL A 279 -20.21 -10.41 11.38
N LEU A 280 -20.32 -10.31 12.71
CA LEU A 280 -21.50 -10.81 13.43
C LEU A 280 -22.78 -10.08 12.99
N THR A 281 -22.67 -8.80 12.66
CA THR A 281 -23.78 -8.01 12.12
C THR A 281 -24.17 -8.50 10.72
N ILE A 282 -23.21 -8.72 9.83
CA ILE A 282 -23.45 -9.32 8.51
C ILE A 282 -24.13 -10.70 8.63
N MET A 283 -23.65 -11.55 9.55
CA MET A 283 -24.25 -12.86 9.83
C MET A 283 -25.68 -12.74 10.38
N LYS A 284 -25.93 -11.79 11.29
CA LYS A 284 -27.28 -11.49 11.81
C LYS A 284 -28.26 -11.19 10.67
N TRP A 285 -27.80 -10.46 9.65
CA TRP A 285 -28.61 -10.07 8.49
C TRP A 285 -28.63 -11.11 7.37
N LYS A 286 -27.90 -12.23 7.52
CA LYS A 286 -27.84 -13.33 6.55
C LYS A 286 -27.54 -12.83 5.12
N VAL A 287 -26.53 -11.96 5.00
CA VAL A 287 -26.11 -11.44 3.69
C VAL A 287 -25.48 -12.56 2.88
N ARG A 288 -26.08 -12.86 1.73
CA ARG A 288 -25.65 -13.97 0.88
C ARG A 288 -24.24 -13.73 0.33
N GLY A 289 -23.40 -14.76 0.35
CA GLY A 289 -21.98 -14.71 -0.03
C GLY A 289 -21.01 -14.39 1.12
N LEU A 290 -21.52 -13.94 2.28
CA LEU A 290 -20.74 -13.68 3.50
C LEU A 290 -21.13 -14.61 4.65
N GLU A 291 -21.69 -15.78 4.37
CA GLU A 291 -21.97 -16.80 5.36
C GLU A 291 -20.70 -17.55 5.77
N PRO A 292 -20.63 -18.08 7.01
CA PRO A 292 -19.57 -19.01 7.40
C PRO A 292 -19.52 -20.24 6.48
N LYS A 293 -18.30 -20.69 6.18
CA LYS A 293 -18.02 -21.87 5.36
C LYS A 293 -17.60 -23.03 6.27
N TYR A 294 -18.04 -24.24 5.96
CA TYR A 294 -17.58 -25.43 6.69
C TYR A 294 -16.12 -25.72 6.34
N ASP A 295 -15.26 -25.77 7.35
CA ASP A 295 -13.86 -26.17 7.21
C ASP A 295 -13.68 -27.62 7.66
N GLY A 296 -13.28 -28.49 6.72
CA GLY A 296 -13.11 -29.91 6.98
C GLY A 296 -11.99 -30.23 7.97
N ASN A 297 -10.99 -29.33 8.10
CA ASN A 297 -9.85 -29.54 8.99
C ASN A 297 -10.23 -29.30 10.46
N THR A 298 -10.85 -28.17 10.75
CA THR A 298 -11.33 -27.81 12.10
C THR A 298 -12.69 -28.42 12.43
N LYS A 299 -13.38 -29.00 11.44
CA LYS A 299 -14.75 -29.55 11.54
C LYS A 299 -15.75 -28.52 12.08
N ALA A 300 -15.53 -27.24 11.77
CA ALA A 300 -16.31 -26.12 12.25
C ALA A 300 -16.68 -25.18 11.09
N TYR A 301 -17.75 -24.41 11.28
CA TYR A 301 -18.06 -23.31 10.39
C TYR A 301 -17.20 -22.10 10.76
N LEU A 302 -16.38 -21.64 9.82
CA LEU A 302 -15.46 -20.52 9.95
C LEU A 302 -15.87 -19.37 9.02
N PHE A 303 -15.58 -18.13 9.39
CA PHE A 303 -15.92 -16.99 8.54
C PHE A 303 -14.94 -16.81 7.36
N MET A 304 -13.69 -17.26 7.53
CA MET A 304 -12.57 -17.09 6.63
C MET A 304 -12.21 -15.62 6.36
N PRO A 305 -11.90 -14.81 7.40
CA PRO A 305 -11.77 -13.35 7.29
C PRO A 305 -10.65 -12.87 6.36
N LYS A 306 -9.69 -13.74 6.04
CA LYS A 306 -8.53 -13.43 5.18
C LYS A 306 -8.72 -13.87 3.73
N GLU A 307 -9.76 -14.66 3.41
CA GLU A 307 -10.02 -15.05 2.02
C GLU A 307 -10.36 -13.82 1.18
N PRO A 308 -9.80 -13.70 -0.03
CA PRO A 308 -10.13 -12.63 -0.95
C PRO A 308 -11.57 -12.78 -1.44
N VAL A 309 -12.27 -11.67 -1.65
CA VAL A 309 -13.57 -11.67 -2.32
C VAL A 309 -13.36 -11.55 -3.82
N LEU A 310 -13.88 -12.51 -4.58
CA LEU A 310 -13.83 -12.48 -6.05
C LEU A 310 -14.94 -11.58 -6.61
N ARG A 311 -14.74 -11.06 -7.83
CA ARG A 311 -15.71 -10.17 -8.48
C ARG A 311 -17.09 -10.81 -8.66
N GLY A 312 -17.15 -12.10 -9.00
CA GLY A 312 -18.41 -12.85 -9.05
C GLY A 312 -19.10 -12.96 -7.69
N GLU A 313 -18.35 -13.22 -6.63
CA GLU A 313 -18.86 -13.26 -5.25
C GLU A 313 -19.36 -11.89 -4.80
N MET A 314 -18.62 -10.83 -5.11
CA MET A 314 -19.05 -9.46 -4.81
C MET A 314 -20.36 -9.11 -5.52
N ALA A 315 -20.52 -9.51 -6.78
CA ALA A 315 -21.77 -9.31 -7.50
C ALA A 315 -22.94 -10.01 -6.78
N LEU A 316 -22.73 -11.25 -6.33
CA LEU A 316 -23.73 -12.04 -5.59
C LEU A 316 -24.13 -11.37 -4.26
N ILE A 317 -23.14 -10.84 -3.54
CA ILE A 317 -23.32 -10.12 -2.27
C ILE A 317 -24.12 -8.83 -2.49
N LEU A 318 -23.71 -8.02 -3.46
CA LEU A 318 -24.37 -6.74 -3.75
C LEU A 318 -25.79 -6.93 -4.31
N GLU A 319 -26.04 -8.01 -5.07
CA GLU A 319 -27.39 -8.37 -5.50
C GLU A 319 -28.29 -8.68 -4.30
N ASP A 320 -27.82 -9.48 -3.34
CA ASP A 320 -28.60 -9.80 -2.14
C ASP A 320 -28.88 -8.56 -1.30
N VAL A 321 -27.89 -7.68 -1.17
CA VAL A 321 -28.06 -6.37 -0.53
C VAL A 321 -29.12 -5.55 -1.29
N LEU A 322 -29.05 -5.47 -2.61
CA LEU A 322 -30.00 -4.73 -3.42
C LEU A 322 -31.43 -5.28 -3.26
N ILE A 323 -31.61 -6.60 -3.28
CA ILE A 323 -32.92 -7.26 -3.05
C ILE A 323 -33.45 -6.87 -1.67
N LYS A 324 -32.65 -7.07 -0.61
CA LYS A 324 -33.07 -6.76 0.77
C LYS A 324 -33.37 -5.27 0.97
N LEU A 325 -32.64 -4.39 0.29
CA LEU A 325 -32.89 -2.95 0.35
C LEU A 325 -34.14 -2.53 -0.41
N THR A 326 -34.49 -3.19 -1.51
CA THR A 326 -35.61 -2.79 -2.39
C THR A 326 -36.90 -3.54 -2.08
N GLY A 327 -36.81 -4.76 -1.53
CA GLY A 327 -37.90 -5.72 -1.46
C GLY A 327 -38.26 -6.34 -2.82
N ASP A 328 -37.47 -6.11 -3.87
CA ASP A 328 -37.77 -6.61 -5.22
C ASP A 328 -37.18 -8.01 -5.43
N GLU A 329 -37.94 -9.02 -5.05
CA GLU A 329 -37.59 -10.44 -5.21
C GLU A 329 -37.41 -10.86 -6.67
N LYS A 330 -37.94 -10.10 -7.65
CA LYS A 330 -37.80 -10.42 -9.07
C LYS A 330 -36.35 -10.32 -9.55
N LEU A 331 -35.52 -9.53 -8.85
CA LEU A 331 -34.10 -9.42 -9.16
C LEU A 331 -33.39 -10.78 -9.09
N ALA A 332 -33.79 -11.67 -8.18
CA ALA A 332 -33.15 -12.98 -7.97
C ALA A 332 -33.19 -13.89 -9.21
N THR A 333 -34.07 -13.62 -10.16
CA THR A 333 -34.24 -14.40 -11.39
C THR A 333 -34.35 -13.55 -12.66
N ALA A 334 -34.06 -12.24 -12.57
CA ALA A 334 -34.29 -11.26 -13.63
C ALA A 334 -33.65 -11.61 -14.98
N TYR A 335 -32.55 -12.36 -14.97
CA TYR A 335 -31.78 -12.75 -16.16
C TYR A 335 -31.77 -14.26 -16.41
N PHE A 336 -32.61 -15.04 -15.72
CA PHE A 336 -32.72 -16.48 -15.96
C PHE A 336 -33.30 -16.76 -17.36
N GLY A 337 -32.82 -17.83 -18.00
CA GLY A 337 -33.29 -18.24 -19.34
C GLY A 337 -32.71 -17.45 -20.50
N GLN A 338 -31.69 -16.60 -20.29
CA GLN A 338 -30.95 -15.99 -21.39
C GLN A 338 -29.92 -16.95 -21.97
N ASP A 339 -29.84 -17.02 -23.30
CA ASP A 339 -28.94 -17.95 -23.99
C ASP A 339 -27.54 -17.36 -24.25
N LYS A 340 -27.38 -16.04 -24.12
CA LYS A 340 -26.13 -15.33 -24.44
C LYS A 340 -25.76 -14.37 -23.34
N SER A 341 -24.50 -14.46 -22.92
CA SER A 341 -23.88 -13.49 -22.01
C SER A 341 -23.16 -12.40 -22.79
N PRO A 342 -23.23 -11.13 -22.35
CA PRO A 342 -22.37 -10.07 -22.88
C PRO A 342 -20.91 -10.22 -22.42
N PHE A 343 -20.64 -11.02 -21.38
CA PHE A 343 -19.30 -11.26 -20.86
C PHE A 343 -18.82 -12.67 -21.27
N PRO A 344 -17.70 -12.80 -22.00
CA PRO A 344 -17.23 -14.11 -22.49
C PRO A 344 -16.78 -15.04 -21.36
N ASP A 345 -16.39 -14.50 -20.21
CA ASP A 345 -15.95 -15.24 -19.03
C ASP A 345 -17.09 -15.59 -18.05
N VAL A 346 -18.33 -15.17 -18.34
CA VAL A 346 -19.51 -15.46 -17.50
C VAL A 346 -20.57 -16.17 -18.32
N LYS A 347 -20.59 -17.50 -18.30
CA LYS A 347 -21.61 -18.29 -19.01
C LYS A 347 -22.99 -18.07 -18.37
N PRO A 348 -24.10 -18.12 -19.15
CA PRO A 348 -25.46 -18.05 -18.59
C PRO A 348 -25.78 -19.12 -17.54
N THR A 349 -25.09 -20.26 -17.59
CA THR A 349 -25.20 -21.35 -16.61
C THR A 349 -24.36 -21.13 -15.34
N SER A 350 -23.59 -20.05 -15.27
CA SER A 350 -22.79 -19.71 -14.09
C SER A 350 -23.70 -19.34 -12.92
N THR A 351 -23.35 -19.78 -11.72
CA THR A 351 -24.03 -19.40 -10.48
C THR A 351 -23.98 -17.88 -10.22
N PHE A 352 -23.02 -17.17 -10.83
CA PHE A 352 -22.88 -15.72 -10.71
C PHE A 352 -23.61 -14.95 -11.81
N TYR A 353 -24.10 -15.61 -12.87
CA TYR A 353 -24.59 -14.93 -14.08
C TYR A 353 -25.64 -13.86 -13.78
N ASN A 354 -26.71 -14.23 -13.07
CA ASN A 354 -27.80 -13.32 -12.75
C ASN A 354 -27.33 -12.10 -11.93
N ALA A 355 -26.48 -12.34 -10.93
CA ALA A 355 -25.92 -11.28 -10.10
C ALA A 355 -25.00 -10.34 -10.87
N VAL A 356 -24.12 -10.89 -11.72
CA VAL A 356 -23.26 -10.10 -12.61
C VAL A 356 -24.11 -9.23 -13.54
N MET A 357 -25.14 -9.80 -14.15
CA MET A 357 -26.05 -9.05 -15.02
C MET A 357 -26.80 -7.97 -14.25
N ASN A 358 -27.30 -8.26 -13.05
CA ASN A 358 -27.98 -7.26 -12.22
C ASN A 358 -27.09 -6.09 -11.82
N MET A 359 -25.84 -6.36 -11.43
CA MET A 359 -24.90 -5.34 -10.98
C MET A 359 -24.35 -4.50 -12.14
N THR A 360 -24.09 -5.12 -13.30
CA THR A 360 -23.51 -4.41 -14.46
C THR A 360 -24.54 -3.57 -15.20
N THR A 361 -25.75 -4.07 -15.42
CA THR A 361 -26.82 -3.30 -16.08
C THR A 361 -27.29 -2.08 -15.29
N ARG A 362 -27.02 -2.04 -13.98
CA ARG A 362 -27.28 -0.88 -13.10
C ARG A 362 -26.05 0.03 -12.92
N GLY A 363 -24.92 -0.34 -13.51
CA GLY A 363 -23.63 0.35 -13.37
C GLY A 363 -23.02 0.27 -11.97
N ILE A 364 -23.47 -0.67 -11.14
CA ILE A 364 -22.93 -0.89 -9.79
C ILE A 364 -21.54 -1.54 -9.89
N MET A 365 -21.37 -2.47 -10.83
CA MET A 365 -20.07 -3.03 -11.20
C MET A 365 -19.85 -2.86 -12.70
N GLU A 366 -18.60 -2.87 -13.15
CA GLU A 366 -18.23 -2.61 -14.56
C GLU A 366 -17.35 -3.74 -15.10
N GLY A 367 -17.52 -4.09 -16.37
CA GLY A 367 -16.59 -4.98 -17.08
C GLY A 367 -15.31 -4.25 -17.51
N GLU A 368 -14.38 -4.99 -18.09
CA GLU A 368 -13.13 -4.47 -18.64
C GLU A 368 -13.27 -4.13 -20.13
N LEU A 369 -12.32 -3.35 -20.66
CA LEU A 369 -12.25 -3.03 -22.09
C LEU A 369 -12.07 -4.28 -22.98
N SER A 370 -11.57 -5.38 -22.43
CA SER A 370 -11.49 -6.68 -23.11
C SER A 370 -12.87 -7.31 -23.37
N GLY A 371 -13.93 -6.78 -22.75
CA GLY A 371 -15.27 -7.36 -22.74
C GLY A 371 -15.49 -8.37 -21.60
N GLU A 372 -14.45 -8.73 -20.84
CA GLU A 372 -14.57 -9.64 -19.70
C GLU A 372 -15.12 -8.95 -18.45
N PHE A 373 -15.85 -9.68 -17.63
CA PHE A 373 -16.21 -9.24 -16.27
C PHE A 373 -15.08 -9.53 -15.27
N ARG A 374 -14.16 -10.44 -15.59
CA ARG A 374 -13.16 -11.03 -14.70
C ARG A 374 -13.76 -11.69 -13.46
N VAL A 375 -14.73 -12.58 -13.66
CA VAL A 375 -15.54 -13.17 -12.57
C VAL A 375 -14.73 -13.84 -11.46
N GLY A 376 -13.58 -14.44 -11.80
CA GLY A 376 -12.68 -15.12 -10.86
C GLY A 376 -11.55 -14.25 -10.31
N ALA A 377 -11.46 -12.97 -10.69
CA ALA A 377 -10.42 -12.08 -10.20
C ALA A 377 -10.80 -11.49 -8.82
N PRO A 378 -9.83 -11.24 -7.93
CA PRO A 378 -10.08 -10.55 -6.68
C PRO A 378 -10.56 -9.11 -6.92
N VAL A 379 -11.39 -8.61 -6.02
CA VAL A 379 -11.82 -7.21 -5.99
C VAL A 379 -10.77 -6.36 -5.27
N ASP A 380 -10.33 -5.27 -5.89
CA ASP A 380 -9.50 -4.27 -5.22
C ASP A 380 -10.32 -3.27 -4.39
N GLY A 381 -9.68 -2.61 -3.43
CA GLY A 381 -10.38 -1.73 -2.48
C GLY A 381 -11.11 -0.56 -3.12
N ALA A 382 -10.53 0.01 -4.18
CA ALA A 382 -11.13 1.14 -4.89
C ALA A 382 -12.38 0.71 -5.66
N GLU A 383 -12.35 -0.47 -6.29
CA GLU A 383 -13.52 -1.07 -6.93
C GLU A 383 -14.63 -1.35 -5.93
N ALA A 384 -14.29 -1.91 -4.77
CA ALA A 384 -15.28 -2.19 -3.74
C ALA A 384 -16.01 -0.92 -3.29
N LEU A 385 -15.25 0.13 -2.96
CA LEU A 385 -15.78 1.45 -2.59
C LEU A 385 -16.63 2.07 -3.70
N LEU A 386 -16.18 1.98 -4.94
CA LEU A 386 -16.92 2.51 -6.09
C LEU A 386 -18.28 1.84 -6.22
N ALA A 387 -18.31 0.50 -6.14
CA ALA A 387 -19.56 -0.26 -6.27
C ALA A 387 -20.54 0.07 -5.14
N MET A 388 -20.08 0.17 -3.89
CA MET A 388 -20.94 0.59 -2.78
C MET A 388 -21.43 2.03 -2.93
N ARG A 389 -20.57 2.95 -3.39
CA ARG A 389 -20.97 4.34 -3.67
C ARG A 389 -22.09 4.37 -4.71
N VAL A 390 -21.90 3.68 -5.84
CA VAL A 390 -22.92 3.66 -6.90
C VAL A 390 -24.19 2.98 -6.41
N LEU A 391 -24.12 1.89 -5.64
CA LEU A 391 -25.29 1.27 -5.03
C LEU A 391 -26.05 2.25 -4.13
N LYS A 392 -25.37 2.99 -3.25
CA LYS A 392 -26.00 4.02 -2.41
C LYS A 392 -26.68 5.11 -3.25
N GLN A 393 -26.02 5.57 -4.31
CA GLN A 393 -26.57 6.56 -5.23
C GLN A 393 -27.83 6.04 -5.96
N ARG A 394 -27.80 4.82 -6.48
CA ARG A 394 -28.95 4.20 -7.16
C ARG A 394 -30.14 3.99 -6.23
N MET A 395 -29.87 3.81 -4.94
CA MET A 395 -30.89 3.63 -3.92
C MET A 395 -31.34 4.94 -3.25
N ASN A 396 -30.80 6.10 -3.65
CA ASN A 396 -31.01 7.40 -3.00
C ASN A 396 -30.74 7.35 -1.48
N ILE A 397 -29.68 6.63 -1.08
CA ILE A 397 -29.24 6.50 0.31
C ILE A 397 -28.17 7.55 0.57
N TYR A 398 -28.51 8.58 1.37
CA TYR A 398 -27.61 9.67 1.76
C TYR A 398 -27.00 9.46 3.14
#